data_AF-A0A8J8DL59-F1
#
_entry.id   AF-A0A8J8DL59-F1
#
_cell.length_a   1.000
_cell.length_b   1.000
_cell.length_c   1.000
_cell.angle_alpha   90.00
_cell.angle_beta   90.00
_cell.angle_gamma   90.00
#
_symmetry.space_group_name_H-M   'P 1'
#
loop_
_entity.id
_entity.type
_entity.pdbx_description
1 polymer ?
#
loop_
_entity_poly.entity_id
_entity_poly.type
_entity_poly.pdbx_seq_one_letter_code
_entity_poly.pdbx_strand_id
1 'polypeptide(L)'
;MTYQVVRVRKGKLSWLFEEDPIDIVKIRNNLRNARPEDFEDKYLEVVAWAKKKDKSLDHDQIFRNAIILAAYLKVKGLNTSQLRKFLELANRANLKFRNKLDIKADILKMQCILAYSTRNDGKDLHGPINSLVAVLSPLLQTIGEKNFEKFYEFLQAVVAYHRFFGGRER
;
A
#
# COMPACT_ATOMS: atom_id res chain seq x y z
N MET A 1 -14.39 -25.45 3.67
CA MET A 1 -14.61 -24.16 4.37
C MET A 1 -14.83 -23.09 3.32
N THR A 2 -16.08 -22.81 3.02
CA THR A 2 -16.52 -21.99 1.89
C THR A 2 -16.32 -20.52 2.26
N TYR A 3 -15.42 -19.82 1.57
CA TYR A 3 -15.26 -18.37 1.73
C TYR A 3 -16.54 -17.70 1.23
N GLN A 4 -17.40 -17.25 2.14
CA GLN A 4 -18.46 -16.32 1.78
C GLN A 4 -17.79 -15.06 1.25
N VAL A 5 -18.00 -14.78 -0.04
CA VAL A 5 -17.66 -13.49 -0.64
C VAL A 5 -18.58 -12.47 0.02
N VAL A 6 -18.07 -11.77 1.03
CA VAL A 6 -18.73 -10.59 1.58
C VAL A 6 -18.96 -9.65 0.39
N ARG A 7 -20.21 -9.48 -0.03
CA ARG A 7 -20.56 -8.47 -1.04
C ARG A 7 -20.31 -7.10 -0.41
N VAL A 8 -19.09 -6.60 -0.58
CA VAL A 8 -18.75 -5.22 -0.23
C VAL A 8 -19.59 -4.32 -1.14
N ARG A 9 -20.41 -3.44 -0.56
CA ARG A 9 -21.16 -2.47 -1.34
C ARG A 9 -20.17 -1.52 -2.00
N LYS A 10 -20.34 -1.26 -3.29
CA LYS A 10 -19.53 -0.28 -4.03
C LYS A 10 -19.66 1.08 -3.35
N GLY A 11 -18.52 1.66 -2.97
CA GLY A 11 -18.45 2.99 -2.40
C GLY A 11 -18.87 4.08 -3.40
N LYS A 12 -19.34 5.21 -2.87
CA LYS A 12 -19.83 6.34 -3.70
C LYS A 12 -18.73 7.03 -4.52
N LEU A 13 -17.46 6.81 -4.18
CA LEU A 13 -16.28 7.35 -4.86
C LEU A 13 -15.45 6.28 -5.59
N SER A 14 -15.88 5.01 -5.58
CA SER A 14 -15.12 3.90 -6.17
C SER A 14 -14.92 4.06 -7.69
N TRP A 15 -15.83 4.75 -8.35
CA TRP A 15 -15.77 5.07 -9.77
C TRP A 15 -14.54 5.93 -10.15
N LEU A 16 -13.95 6.69 -9.21
CA LEU A 16 -12.72 7.47 -9.44
C LEU A 16 -11.53 6.59 -9.83
N PHE A 17 -11.57 5.32 -9.44
CA PHE A 17 -10.52 4.35 -9.69
C PHE A 17 -10.88 3.41 -10.83
N GLU A 18 -11.96 3.63 -11.57
CA GLU A 18 -12.37 2.76 -12.69
C GLU A 18 -11.98 3.35 -14.05
N GLU A 19 -11.58 4.63 -14.09
CA GLU A 19 -11.07 5.30 -15.28
C GLU A 19 -9.71 4.71 -15.72
N ASP A 20 -9.47 4.75 -17.04
CA ASP A 20 -8.21 4.35 -17.66
C ASP A 20 -7.83 5.38 -18.75
N PRO A 21 -6.76 6.19 -18.56
CA PRO A 21 -5.91 6.23 -17.37
C PRO A 21 -6.63 6.81 -16.13
N ILE A 22 -6.16 6.47 -14.93
CA ILE A 22 -6.68 7.03 -13.68
C ILE A 22 -6.36 8.53 -13.58
N ASP A 23 -7.39 9.38 -13.39
CA ASP A 23 -7.21 10.80 -13.14
C ASP A 23 -6.86 11.09 -11.67
N ILE A 24 -5.56 11.19 -11.40
CA ILE A 24 -5.03 11.50 -10.06
C ILE A 24 -5.42 12.90 -9.56
N VAL A 25 -5.63 13.87 -10.44
CA VAL A 25 -6.03 15.24 -10.07
C VAL A 25 -7.47 15.23 -9.58
N LYS A 26 -8.34 14.53 -10.29
CA LYS A 26 -9.74 14.32 -9.92
C LYS A 26 -9.85 13.55 -8.60
N ILE A 27 -9.04 12.51 -8.39
CA ILE A 27 -8.95 11.83 -7.09
C ILE A 27 -8.59 12.84 -6.00
N ARG A 28 -7.48 13.57 -6.15
CA ARG A 28 -6.99 14.53 -5.14
C ARG A 28 -8.07 15.53 -4.73
N ASN A 29 -8.81 16.07 -5.69
CA ASN A 29 -9.88 17.04 -5.44
C ASN A 29 -11.02 16.45 -4.62
N ASN A 30 -11.40 15.19 -4.90
CA ASN A 30 -12.46 14.48 -4.18
C ASN A 30 -12.02 13.97 -2.80
N LEU A 31 -10.72 13.71 -2.58
CA LEU A 31 -10.22 13.19 -1.31
C LEU A 31 -10.32 14.17 -0.13
N ARG A 32 -10.58 15.47 -0.34
CA ARG A 32 -10.64 16.46 0.75
C ARG A 32 -11.69 16.11 1.81
N ASN A 33 -12.85 15.63 1.38
CA ASN A 33 -13.99 15.30 2.24
C ASN A 33 -14.36 13.80 2.19
N ALA A 34 -13.52 12.98 1.55
CA ALA A 34 -13.74 11.55 1.46
C ALA A 34 -13.54 10.88 2.81
N ARG A 35 -14.32 9.83 3.06
CA ARG A 35 -14.15 8.90 4.19
C ARG A 35 -13.73 7.52 3.68
N PRO A 36 -13.13 6.66 4.51
CA PRO A 36 -12.67 5.34 4.06
C PRO A 36 -13.76 4.52 3.37
N GLU A 37 -14.99 4.57 3.90
CA GLU A 37 -16.14 3.81 3.41
C GLU A 37 -16.58 4.26 2.00
N ASP A 38 -16.16 5.43 1.55
CA ASP A 38 -16.55 5.96 0.25
C ASP A 38 -15.89 5.21 -0.92
N PHE A 39 -14.83 4.43 -0.68
CA PHE A 39 -14.14 3.60 -1.68
C PHE A 39 -13.40 2.40 -1.07
N GLU A 40 -13.86 1.89 0.08
CA GLU A 40 -13.23 0.77 0.79
C GLU A 40 -13.20 -0.51 -0.06
N ASP A 41 -14.18 -0.74 -0.93
CA ASP A 41 -14.18 -1.84 -1.90
C ASP A 41 -12.91 -1.86 -2.75
N LYS A 42 -12.44 -0.69 -3.22
CA LYS A 42 -11.20 -0.58 -4.00
C LYS A 42 -9.97 -0.89 -3.18
N TYR A 43 -9.94 -0.46 -1.92
CA TYR A 43 -8.88 -0.86 -1.01
C TYR A 43 -8.87 -2.38 -0.77
N LEU A 44 -10.04 -3.00 -0.59
CA LEU A 44 -10.14 -4.44 -0.40
C LEU A 44 -9.74 -5.24 -1.64
N GLU A 45 -10.00 -4.72 -2.85
CA GLU A 45 -9.44 -5.27 -4.10
C GLU A 45 -7.89 -5.30 -4.06
N VAL A 46 -7.24 -4.24 -3.57
CA VAL A 46 -5.78 -4.17 -3.41
C VAL A 46 -5.29 -5.19 -2.37
N VAL A 47 -5.97 -5.31 -1.22
CA VAL A 47 -5.63 -6.31 -0.20
C VAL A 47 -5.76 -7.73 -0.75
N ALA A 48 -6.82 -8.00 -1.51
CA ALA A 48 -7.03 -9.29 -2.15
C ALA A 48 -5.93 -9.57 -3.19
N TRP A 49 -5.56 -8.59 -4.01
CA TRP A 49 -4.45 -8.69 -4.96
C TRP A 49 -3.12 -9.02 -4.26
N ALA A 50 -2.79 -8.34 -3.16
CA ALA A 50 -1.53 -8.57 -2.44
C ALA A 50 -1.40 -10.01 -1.91
N LYS A 51 -2.54 -10.61 -1.53
CA LYS A 51 -2.64 -11.99 -1.01
C LYS A 51 -2.65 -13.08 -2.08
N LYS A 52 -2.82 -12.74 -3.37
CA LYS A 52 -2.75 -13.73 -4.44
C LYS A 52 -1.34 -14.34 -4.52
N LYS A 53 -1.28 -15.67 -4.68
CA LYS A 53 -0.03 -16.41 -4.91
C LYS A 53 0.58 -16.05 -6.26
N ASP A 54 -0.21 -16.16 -7.32
CA ASP A 54 0.18 -15.80 -8.70
C ASP A 54 -0.24 -14.36 -9.04
N LYS A 55 0.19 -13.39 -8.23
CA LYS A 55 -0.11 -11.99 -8.52
C LYS A 55 0.69 -11.53 -9.73
N SER A 56 -0.01 -10.91 -10.69
CA SER A 56 0.66 -10.12 -11.71
C SER A 56 1.35 -8.94 -11.03
N LEU A 57 2.67 -8.89 -11.20
CA LEU A 57 3.51 -7.74 -10.89
C LEU A 57 3.78 -6.97 -12.20
N ASP A 58 2.75 -6.82 -13.03
CA ASP A 58 2.81 -5.93 -14.17
C ASP A 58 2.78 -4.47 -13.73
N HIS A 59 3.44 -3.59 -14.49
CA HIS A 59 3.68 -2.20 -14.10
C HIS A 59 2.36 -1.43 -13.92
N ASP A 60 1.41 -1.57 -14.83
CA ASP A 60 0.15 -0.83 -14.77
C ASP A 60 -0.67 -1.19 -13.53
N GLN A 61 -0.72 -2.48 -13.20
CA GLN A 61 -1.41 -2.96 -12.02
C GLN A 61 -0.72 -2.50 -10.72
N ILE A 62 0.61 -2.45 -10.69
CA ILE A 62 1.40 -1.93 -9.57
C ILE A 62 1.06 -0.46 -9.32
N PHE A 63 1.08 0.38 -10.35
CA PHE A 63 0.79 1.81 -10.22
C PHE A 63 -0.66 2.06 -9.81
N ARG A 64 -1.61 1.37 -10.44
CA ARG A 64 -3.04 1.43 -10.09
C ARG A 64 -3.28 1.09 -8.61
N ASN A 65 -2.68 0.00 -8.13
CA ASN A 65 -2.81 -0.40 -6.73
C ASN A 65 -2.12 0.57 -5.77
N ALA A 66 -0.99 1.14 -6.18
CA ALA A 66 -0.27 2.14 -5.40
C ALA A 66 -1.10 3.43 -5.22
N ILE A 67 -1.79 3.89 -6.29
CA ILE A 67 -2.70 5.03 -6.25
C ILE A 67 -3.85 4.79 -5.27
N ILE A 68 -4.52 3.64 -5.39
CA ILE A 68 -5.66 3.29 -4.52
C ILE A 68 -5.21 3.21 -3.06
N LEU A 69 -4.10 2.52 -2.78
CA LEU A 69 -3.57 2.41 -1.43
C LEU A 69 -3.19 3.79 -0.87
N ALA A 70 -2.46 4.61 -1.63
CA ALA A 70 -2.08 5.95 -1.20
C ALA A 70 -3.29 6.83 -0.86
N ALA A 71 -4.33 6.80 -1.69
CA ALA A 71 -5.58 7.52 -1.46
C ALA A 71 -6.26 7.05 -0.17
N TYR A 72 -6.33 5.74 0.04
CA TYR A 72 -6.94 5.14 1.23
C TYR A 72 -6.18 5.50 2.52
N LEU A 73 -4.85 5.39 2.50
CA LEU A 73 -3.99 5.75 3.63
C LEU A 73 -4.09 7.24 3.98
N LYS A 74 -4.18 8.11 2.96
CA LYS A 74 -4.40 9.54 3.17
C LYS A 74 -5.72 9.80 3.91
N VAL A 75 -6.79 9.12 3.51
CA VAL A 75 -8.12 9.31 4.11
C VAL A 75 -8.20 8.72 5.51
N LYS A 76 -7.50 7.60 5.76
CA LYS A 76 -7.29 7.07 7.12
C LYS A 76 -6.39 7.98 7.97
N GLY A 77 -5.68 8.93 7.38
CA GLY A 77 -4.84 9.89 8.11
C GLY A 77 -3.47 9.33 8.50
N LEU A 78 -2.93 8.39 7.72
CA LEU A 78 -1.57 7.90 7.93
C LEU A 78 -0.56 9.05 7.79
N ASN A 79 0.42 9.11 8.69
CA ASN A 79 1.44 10.13 8.64
C ASN A 79 2.48 9.80 7.56
N THR A 80 2.85 10.78 6.73
CA THR A 80 3.91 10.63 5.72
C THR A 80 5.24 10.22 6.35
N SER A 81 5.52 10.60 7.61
CA SER A 81 6.74 10.19 8.33
C SER A 81 6.80 8.68 8.59
N GLN A 82 5.66 8.00 8.83
CA GLN A 82 5.60 6.54 8.98
C GLN A 82 5.90 5.83 7.66
N LEU A 83 5.32 6.31 6.55
CA LEU A 83 5.62 5.81 5.20
C LEU A 83 7.09 6.03 4.81
N ARG A 84 7.64 7.21 5.12
CA ARG A 84 9.03 7.56 4.82
C ARG A 84 10.02 6.65 5.53
N LYS A 85 9.82 6.37 6.83
CA LYS A 85 10.66 5.42 7.58
C LYS A 85 10.68 4.04 6.93
N PHE A 86 9.54 3.59 6.43
CA PHE A 86 9.45 2.32 5.73
C PHE A 86 10.16 2.36 4.36
N LEU A 87 9.99 3.44 3.60
CA LEU A 87 10.72 3.66 2.35
C LEU A 87 12.24 3.74 2.54
N GLU A 88 12.73 4.34 3.63
CA GLU A 88 14.16 4.41 3.95
C GLU A 88 14.78 3.02 4.19
N LEU A 89 14.03 2.09 4.81
CA LEU A 89 14.45 0.69 4.93
C LEU A 89 14.56 0.02 3.56
N ALA A 90 13.55 0.22 2.72
CA ALA A 90 13.53 -0.32 1.36
C ALA A 90 14.65 0.28 0.49
N ASN A 91 14.97 1.57 0.64
CA ASN A 91 16.08 2.24 -0.05
C ASN A 91 17.42 1.58 0.28
N ARG A 92 17.67 1.24 1.55
CA ARG A 92 18.91 0.54 1.96
C ARG A 92 19.01 -0.85 1.36
N ALA A 93 17.91 -1.60 1.36
CA ALA A 93 17.85 -2.89 0.69
C ALA A 93 18.06 -2.76 -0.82
N ASN A 94 17.45 -1.75 -1.47
CA ASN A 94 17.62 -1.50 -2.90
C ASN A 94 19.06 -1.15 -3.28
N LEU A 95 19.78 -0.38 -2.43
CA LEU A 95 21.19 -0.09 -2.66
C LEU A 95 22.03 -1.39 -2.67
N LYS A 96 21.79 -2.29 -1.71
CA LYS A 96 22.44 -3.60 -1.69
C LYS A 96 22.06 -4.46 -2.89
N PHE A 97 20.76 -4.50 -3.22
CA PHE A 97 20.24 -5.24 -4.37
C PHE A 97 20.91 -4.82 -5.68
N ARG A 98 21.03 -3.49 -5.93
CA ARG A 98 21.71 -2.95 -7.11
C ARG A 98 23.20 -3.30 -7.16
N ASN A 99 23.83 -3.46 -6.00
CA ASN A 99 25.22 -3.92 -5.87
C ASN A 99 25.34 -5.45 -5.87
N LYS A 100 24.27 -6.19 -6.18
CA LYS A 100 24.21 -7.66 -6.21
C LYS A 100 24.59 -8.31 -4.87
N LEU A 101 24.28 -7.64 -3.77
CA LEU A 101 24.46 -8.15 -2.40
C LEU A 101 23.17 -8.80 -1.91
N ASP A 102 23.30 -9.76 -0.98
CA ASP A 102 22.16 -10.41 -0.33
C ASP A 102 21.32 -9.39 0.46
N ILE A 103 20.00 -9.41 0.22
CA ILE A 103 19.00 -8.53 0.85
C ILE A 103 18.03 -9.28 1.76
N LYS A 104 18.19 -10.60 1.93
CA LYS A 104 17.28 -11.44 2.72
C LYS A 104 17.14 -10.94 4.16
N ALA A 105 18.25 -10.56 4.79
CA ALA A 105 18.25 -9.99 6.13
C ALA A 105 17.49 -8.66 6.20
N ASP A 106 17.58 -7.82 5.16
CA ASP A 106 16.85 -6.54 5.10
C ASP A 106 15.35 -6.76 4.89
N ILE A 107 14.94 -7.73 4.05
CA ILE A 107 13.54 -8.11 3.87
C ILE A 107 12.94 -8.62 5.20
N LEU A 108 13.65 -9.51 5.90
CA LEU A 108 13.23 -9.99 7.22
C LEU A 108 13.10 -8.83 8.22
N LYS A 109 14.04 -7.89 8.20
CA LYS A 109 13.97 -6.69 9.04
C LYS A 109 12.74 -5.82 8.72
N MET A 110 12.40 -5.65 7.45
CA MET A 110 11.18 -4.93 7.04
C MET A 110 9.91 -5.63 7.56
N GLN A 111 9.83 -6.95 7.47
CA GLN A 111 8.73 -7.74 8.01
C GLN A 111 8.59 -7.56 9.53
N CYS A 112 9.69 -7.65 10.27
CA CYS A 112 9.71 -7.43 11.73
C CYS A 112 9.23 -6.02 12.11
N ILE A 113 9.68 -4.99 11.38
CA ILE A 113 9.29 -3.60 11.67
C ILE A 113 7.80 -3.38 11.38
N LEU A 114 7.25 -3.95 10.30
CA LEU A 114 5.81 -3.89 10.04
C LEU A 114 5.00 -4.59 11.14
N ALA A 115 5.42 -5.79 11.55
CA ALA A 115 4.77 -6.53 12.62
C ALA A 115 4.82 -5.79 13.97
N TYR A 116 5.89 -5.04 14.24
CA TYR A 116 5.99 -4.21 15.44
C TYR A 116 5.11 -2.96 15.36
N SER A 117 4.99 -2.38 14.16
CA SER A 117 4.25 -1.13 13.95
C SER A 117 2.74 -1.26 14.24
N THR A 118 2.18 -2.47 14.15
CA THR A 118 0.77 -2.75 14.49
C THR A 118 0.48 -2.71 16.00
N ARG A 119 1.51 -2.80 16.85
CA ARG A 119 1.37 -2.82 18.32
C ARG A 119 1.14 -1.44 18.92
N ASN A 120 1.61 -0.38 18.28
CA ASN A 120 1.54 0.99 18.80
C ASN A 120 0.22 1.72 18.54
N ASP A 121 -0.64 1.20 17.65
CA ASP A 121 -1.90 1.87 17.27
C ASP A 121 -3.09 1.56 18.21
N GLY A 122 -2.82 0.99 19.40
CA GLY A 122 -3.74 0.98 20.55
C GLY A 122 -5.19 0.59 20.26
N LYS A 123 -5.53 -0.70 20.44
CA LYS A 123 -6.90 -1.25 20.44
C LYS A 123 -7.71 -1.19 19.12
N ASP A 124 -7.29 -0.46 18.10
CA ASP A 124 -8.05 -0.36 16.85
C ASP A 124 -7.40 -1.16 15.70
N LEU A 125 -7.94 -2.36 15.44
CA LEU A 125 -7.56 -3.19 14.29
C LEU A 125 -7.79 -2.46 12.94
N HIS A 126 -8.50 -1.32 12.95
CA HIS A 126 -8.79 -0.49 11.79
C HIS A 126 -7.89 0.75 11.64
N GLY A 127 -6.80 0.84 12.42
CA GLY A 127 -5.85 1.95 12.37
C GLY A 127 -5.18 2.18 11.00
N PRO A 128 -4.65 3.38 10.75
CA PRO A 128 -4.05 3.73 9.45
C PRO A 128 -2.82 2.86 9.13
N ILE A 129 -2.00 2.51 10.13
CA ILE A 129 -0.83 1.65 9.90
C ILE A 129 -1.25 0.22 9.56
N ASN A 130 -2.34 -0.27 10.16
CA ASN A 130 -2.86 -1.61 9.90
C ASN A 130 -3.32 -1.73 8.45
N SER A 131 -3.84 -0.64 7.87
CA SER A 131 -4.23 -0.59 6.46
C SER A 131 -3.03 -0.77 5.52
N LEU A 132 -1.87 -0.19 5.87
CA LEU A 132 -0.62 -0.38 5.14
C LEU A 132 -0.08 -1.81 5.32
N VAL A 133 -0.05 -2.30 6.56
CA VAL A 133 0.45 -3.63 6.91
C VAL A 133 -0.33 -4.74 6.21
N ALA A 134 -1.66 -4.60 6.10
CA ALA A 134 -2.52 -5.56 5.42
C ALA A 134 -2.17 -5.76 3.93
N VAL A 135 -1.53 -4.78 3.30
CA VAL A 135 -1.04 -4.87 1.92
C VAL A 135 0.43 -5.28 1.87
N LEU A 136 1.30 -4.64 2.66
CA LEU A 136 2.74 -4.87 2.57
C LEU A 136 3.18 -6.24 3.12
N SER A 137 2.54 -6.75 4.16
CA SER A 137 2.94 -8.02 4.78
C SER A 137 2.80 -9.21 3.81
N PRO A 138 1.65 -9.42 3.13
CA PRO A 138 1.54 -10.46 2.09
C PRO A 138 2.51 -10.28 0.92
N LEU A 139 2.81 -9.03 0.53
CA LEU A 139 3.80 -8.78 -0.52
C LEU A 139 5.18 -9.26 -0.07
N LEU A 140 5.65 -8.84 1.11
CA LEU A 140 6.97 -9.18 1.66
C LEU A 140 7.17 -10.67 1.92
N GLN A 141 6.11 -11.44 2.17
CA GLN A 141 6.21 -12.90 2.30
C GLN A 141 6.53 -13.59 0.96
N THR A 142 6.23 -12.94 -0.16
CA THR A 142 6.43 -13.49 -1.50
C THR A 142 7.59 -12.84 -2.26
N ILE A 143 8.24 -11.85 -1.64
CA ILE A 143 9.35 -11.12 -2.26
C ILE A 143 10.67 -11.84 -1.98
N GLY A 144 11.45 -12.00 -3.03
CA GLY A 144 12.86 -12.33 -3.01
C GLY A 144 13.61 -11.47 -4.02
N GLU A 145 14.83 -11.86 -4.37
CA GLU A 145 15.67 -11.05 -5.28
C GLU A 145 15.01 -10.80 -6.65
N LYS A 146 14.30 -11.78 -7.20
CA LYS A 146 13.73 -11.69 -8.56
C LYS A 146 12.60 -10.68 -8.71
N ASN A 147 11.94 -10.27 -7.63
CA ASN A 147 10.77 -9.40 -7.65
C ASN A 147 10.86 -8.25 -6.65
N PHE A 148 12.01 -8.07 -6.00
CA PHE A 148 12.25 -6.97 -5.07
C PHE A 148 12.13 -5.60 -5.72
N GLU A 149 12.66 -5.44 -6.94
CA GLU A 149 12.60 -4.16 -7.68
C GLU A 149 11.16 -3.68 -7.88
N LYS A 150 10.26 -4.57 -8.30
CA LYS A 150 8.84 -4.26 -8.50
C LYS A 150 8.13 -3.89 -7.20
N PHE A 151 8.49 -4.52 -6.09
CA PHE A 151 8.00 -4.10 -4.78
C PHE A 151 8.51 -2.73 -4.37
N TYR A 152 9.78 -2.46 -4.64
CA TYR A 152 10.40 -1.18 -4.35
C TYR A 152 9.73 -0.05 -5.14
N GLU A 153 9.47 -0.25 -6.44
CA GLU A 153 8.71 0.66 -7.29
C GLU A 153 7.28 0.89 -6.77
N PHE A 154 6.57 -0.18 -6.40
CA PHE A 154 5.25 -0.08 -5.75
C PHE A 154 5.29 0.82 -4.52
N LEU A 155 6.26 0.61 -3.63
CA LEU A 155 6.37 1.38 -2.40
C LEU A 155 6.71 2.85 -2.68
N GLN A 156 7.61 3.12 -3.64
CA GLN A 156 7.92 4.48 -4.08
C GLN A 156 6.67 5.19 -4.61
N ALA A 157 5.88 4.51 -5.45
CA ALA A 157 4.63 5.04 -5.98
C ALA A 157 3.63 5.36 -4.86
N VAL A 158 3.46 4.46 -3.88
CA VAL A 158 2.58 4.70 -2.72
C VAL A 158 3.00 5.97 -1.98
N VAL A 159 4.29 6.15 -1.68
CA VAL A 159 4.77 7.36 -0.99
C VAL A 159 4.57 8.62 -1.83
N ALA A 160 4.86 8.55 -3.13
CA ALA A 160 4.71 9.68 -4.05
C ALA A 160 3.25 10.15 -4.15
N TYR A 161 2.32 9.22 -4.39
CA TYR A 161 0.89 9.54 -4.48
C TYR A 161 0.30 9.94 -3.13
N HIS A 162 0.74 9.35 -2.02
CA HIS A 162 0.28 9.76 -0.69
C HIS A 162 0.62 11.23 -0.41
N ARG A 163 1.86 11.63 -0.74
CA ARG A 163 2.29 13.04 -0.66
C ARG A 163 1.47 13.92 -1.60
N PHE A 164 1.26 13.50 -2.85
CA PHE A 164 0.47 14.23 -3.83
C PHE A 164 -0.98 14.47 -3.37
N PHE A 165 -1.60 13.47 -2.72
CA PHE A 165 -2.95 13.57 -2.16
C PHE A 165 -3.05 14.41 -0.87
N GLY A 166 -1.93 14.98 -0.40
CA GLY A 166 -1.90 15.87 0.77
C GLY A 166 -1.75 15.13 2.09
N GLY A 167 -1.13 13.94 2.09
CA GLY A 167 -0.71 13.27 3.32
C GLY A 167 0.14 14.19 4.19
N ARG A 168 -0.27 14.43 5.44
CA ARG A 168 0.38 15.39 6.33
C ARG A 168 1.77 14.90 6.73
N GLU A 169 2.73 15.82 6.77
CA GLU A 169 3.94 15.66 7.56
C GLU A 169 3.59 16.10 8.99
N ARG A 170 3.64 15.18 9.94
CA ARG A 170 3.67 15.50 11.37
C ARG A 170 4.91 14.89 11.99
#